data_AF-A0A946UWM0-F1
#
_entry.id   AF-A0A946UWM0-F1
#
_cell.length_a   1.000
_cell.length_b   1.000
_cell.length_c   1.000
_cell.angle_alpha   90.00
_cell.angle_beta   90.00
_cell.angle_gamma   90.00
#
_symmetry.space_group_name_H-M   'P 1'
#
loop_
_entity.id
_entity.type
_entity.pdbx_description
1 polymer ?
#
loop_
_entity_poly.entity_id
_entity_poly.type
_entity_poly.pdbx_seq_one_letter_code
_entity_poly.pdbx_strand_id
1 'polypeptide(L)'
;MRKTIIAGMLLILASAAPTSELPVADPEAVGFSGERLKNINRFTQRFIEEGKQTGFVTIVARHGKIVHFEASGKYGVDNEKAMDKDALFRIYSMTKPVTNVAAMILYEDGEFQLNDPVAQFLPEFAGQTIWLDGELVEPDSPITVEQLMTHTAGFTNGYSGDHPVEELYRDAKLDESVDSNEF
;
A
#
# COMPACT_ATOMS: atom_id res chain seq x y z
N MET A 1 -44.34 5.57 40.54
CA MET A 1 -44.54 5.17 39.13
C MET A 1 -43.21 5.26 38.41
N ARG A 2 -42.62 4.12 38.05
CA ARG A 2 -41.34 4.02 37.32
C ARG A 2 -41.60 4.36 35.84
N LYS A 3 -40.89 5.34 35.29
CA LYS A 3 -40.87 5.62 33.85
C LYS A 3 -39.72 4.82 33.23
N THR A 4 -40.06 3.76 32.53
CA THR A 4 -39.14 2.96 31.72
C THR A 4 -38.82 3.75 30.45
N ILE A 5 -37.56 4.17 30.27
CA ILE A 5 -37.08 4.74 29.00
C ILE A 5 -36.60 3.57 28.16
N ILE A 6 -37.28 3.30 27.05
CA ILE A 6 -36.88 2.31 26.05
C ILE A 6 -35.88 3.01 25.13
N ALA A 7 -34.61 2.63 25.21
CA ALA A 7 -33.60 3.03 24.25
C ALA A 7 -33.83 2.23 22.96
N GLY A 8 -34.32 2.90 21.92
CA GLY A 8 -34.43 2.33 20.58
C GLY A 8 -33.05 2.26 19.94
N MET A 9 -32.52 1.05 19.81
CA MET A 9 -31.28 0.79 19.09
C MET A 9 -31.59 0.88 17.58
N LEU A 10 -31.22 2.00 16.96
CA LEU A 10 -31.34 2.19 15.52
C LEU A 10 -30.22 1.38 14.85
N LEU A 11 -30.52 0.16 14.40
CA LEU A 11 -29.62 -0.62 13.55
C LEU A 11 -29.51 0.10 12.19
N ILE A 12 -28.42 0.81 11.96
CA ILE A 12 -28.03 1.24 10.61
C ILE A 12 -27.49 -0.01 9.93
N LEU A 13 -28.36 -0.71 9.19
CA LEU A 13 -27.95 -1.69 8.20
C LEU A 13 -27.21 -0.94 7.09
N ALA A 14 -25.88 -0.85 7.20
CA ALA A 14 -25.04 -0.50 6.07
C ALA A 14 -25.23 -1.58 5.01
N SER A 15 -26.06 -1.30 4.00
CA SER A 15 -26.15 -2.12 2.81
C SER A 15 -24.80 -2.05 2.14
N ALA A 16 -23.98 -3.11 2.27
CA ALA A 16 -22.84 -3.31 1.39
C ALA A 16 -23.40 -3.31 -0.04
N ALA A 17 -23.17 -2.22 -0.78
CA ALA A 17 -23.47 -2.22 -2.20
C ALA A 17 -22.73 -3.42 -2.80
N PRO A 18 -23.37 -4.25 -3.63
CA PRO A 18 -22.65 -5.33 -4.29
C PRO A 18 -21.52 -4.67 -5.09
N THR A 19 -20.28 -5.02 -4.75
CA THR A 19 -19.10 -4.60 -5.51
C THR A 19 -19.30 -5.14 -6.92
N SER A 20 -19.78 -4.30 -7.84
CA SER A 20 -20.00 -4.72 -9.22
C SER A 20 -18.64 -4.94 -9.84
N GLU A 21 -18.32 -6.20 -10.20
CA GLU A 21 -17.15 -6.49 -11.02
C GLU A 21 -17.16 -5.61 -12.27
N LEU A 22 -16.00 -5.05 -12.61
CA LEU A 22 -15.89 -4.22 -13.80
C LEU A 22 -16.21 -5.07 -15.04
N PRO A 23 -17.11 -4.65 -15.93
CA PRO A 23 -17.42 -5.41 -17.13
C PRO A 23 -16.21 -5.50 -18.06
N VAL A 24 -16.06 -6.63 -18.73
CA VAL A 24 -15.09 -6.81 -19.81
C VAL A 24 -15.64 -6.20 -21.09
N ALA A 25 -14.80 -5.51 -21.86
CA ALA A 25 -15.18 -4.93 -23.14
C ALA A 25 -14.07 -4.98 -24.17
N ASP A 26 -14.45 -4.79 -25.43
CA ASP A 26 -13.51 -4.67 -26.53
C ASP A 26 -12.56 -3.48 -26.28
N PRO A 27 -11.24 -3.67 -26.44
CA PRO A 27 -10.26 -2.60 -26.26
C PRO A 27 -10.58 -1.32 -27.05
N GLU A 28 -11.01 -1.50 -28.30
CA GLU A 28 -11.34 -0.41 -29.22
C GLU A 28 -12.51 0.45 -28.69
N ALA A 29 -13.45 -0.14 -27.95
CA ALA A 29 -14.60 0.57 -27.39
C ALA A 29 -14.21 1.60 -26.31
N VAL A 30 -13.00 1.51 -25.76
CA VAL A 30 -12.46 2.48 -24.78
C VAL A 30 -11.16 3.13 -25.27
N GLY A 31 -10.91 3.08 -26.58
CA GLY A 31 -9.77 3.75 -27.20
C GLY A 31 -8.42 3.07 -26.95
N PHE A 32 -8.39 1.76 -26.72
CA PHE A 32 -7.19 0.94 -26.82
C PHE A 32 -7.15 0.19 -28.16
N SER A 33 -5.94 -0.22 -28.57
CA SER A 33 -5.77 -1.16 -29.68
C SER A 33 -5.60 -2.56 -29.10
N GLY A 34 -6.53 -3.47 -29.41
CA GLY A 34 -6.47 -4.86 -28.98
C GLY A 34 -5.24 -5.57 -29.52
N GLU A 35 -4.82 -5.25 -30.74
CA GLU A 35 -3.57 -5.74 -31.32
C GLU A 35 -2.36 -5.36 -30.44
N ARG A 36 -2.25 -4.08 -30.05
CA ARG A 36 -1.15 -3.62 -29.21
C ARG A 36 -1.19 -4.19 -27.79
N LEU A 37 -2.36 -4.49 -27.23
CA LEU A 37 -2.48 -5.12 -25.92
C LEU A 37 -1.87 -6.53 -25.90
N LYS A 38 -1.85 -7.25 -27.03
CA LYS A 38 -1.15 -8.55 -27.13
C LYS A 38 0.35 -8.46 -26.84
N ASN A 39 0.96 -7.27 -26.90
CA ASN A 39 2.35 -7.08 -26.51
C ASN A 39 2.58 -7.34 -25.02
N ILE A 40 1.56 -7.19 -24.17
CA ILE A 40 1.64 -7.56 -22.74
C ILE A 40 1.86 -9.06 -22.62
N ASN A 41 1.07 -9.88 -23.33
CA ASN A 41 1.23 -11.33 -23.35
C ASN A 41 2.58 -11.76 -23.91
N ARG A 42 3.04 -11.12 -25.00
CA ARG A 42 4.37 -11.39 -25.56
C ARG A 42 5.48 -11.07 -24.57
N PHE A 43 5.34 -9.98 -23.81
CA PHE A 43 6.28 -9.59 -22.76
C PHE A 43 6.32 -10.61 -21.63
N THR A 44 5.16 -11.01 -21.08
CA THR A 44 5.09 -11.95 -19.96
C THR A 44 5.63 -13.33 -20.36
N GLN A 45 5.24 -13.83 -21.53
CA GLN A 45 5.75 -15.12 -22.05
C GLN A 45 7.26 -15.11 -22.23
N ARG A 46 7.82 -14.07 -22.85
CA ARG A 46 9.28 -13.94 -22.98
C ARG A 46 9.99 -13.96 -21.62
N PHE A 47 9.47 -13.25 -20.62
CA PHE A 47 10.08 -13.22 -19.28
C PHE A 47 10.02 -14.59 -18.58
N ILE A 48 8.96 -15.35 -18.81
CA ILE A 48 8.83 -16.72 -18.31
C ILE A 48 9.82 -17.64 -19.03
N GLU A 49 9.88 -17.59 -20.36
CA GLU A 49 10.80 -18.40 -21.19
C GLU A 49 12.28 -18.12 -20.87
N GLU A 50 12.62 -16.86 -20.59
CA GLU A 50 13.96 -16.44 -20.15
C GLU A 50 14.26 -16.77 -18.68
N GLY A 51 13.30 -17.36 -17.94
CA GLY A 51 13.47 -17.70 -16.53
C GLY A 51 13.57 -16.49 -15.59
N LYS A 52 13.19 -15.29 -16.05
CA LYS A 52 13.27 -14.04 -15.27
C LYS A 52 12.13 -13.88 -14.28
N GLN A 53 11.00 -14.54 -14.52
CA GLN A 53 9.85 -14.53 -13.63
C GLN A 53 9.02 -15.80 -13.78
N THR A 54 8.52 -16.34 -12.67
CA THR A 54 7.78 -17.62 -12.67
C THR A 54 6.36 -17.52 -13.22
N GLY A 55 5.70 -16.40 -12.97
CA GLY A 55 4.34 -16.17 -13.43
C GLY A 55 3.92 -14.71 -13.26
N PHE A 56 2.85 -14.36 -13.98
CA PHE A 56 2.28 -13.03 -14.04
C PHE A 56 0.76 -13.09 -13.95
N VAL A 57 0.19 -12.06 -13.33
CA VAL A 57 -1.21 -11.66 -13.53
C VAL A 57 -1.17 -10.21 -14.00
N THR A 58 -1.87 -9.90 -15.07
CA THR A 58 -1.89 -8.55 -15.67
C THR A 58 -3.32 -8.13 -15.94
N ILE A 59 -3.66 -6.90 -15.55
CA ILE A 59 -4.98 -6.30 -15.76
C ILE A 59 -4.83 -4.89 -16.32
N VAL A 60 -5.64 -4.54 -17.31
CA VAL A 60 -5.78 -3.17 -17.83
C VAL A 60 -7.26 -2.83 -17.87
N ALA A 61 -7.63 -1.72 -17.23
CA ALA A 61 -8.98 -1.20 -17.24
C ALA A 61 -8.99 0.28 -17.61
N ARG A 62 -10.03 0.72 -18.33
CA ARG A 62 -10.25 2.12 -18.69
C ARG A 62 -11.73 2.39 -18.86
N HIS A 63 -12.17 3.58 -18.43
CA HIS A 63 -13.58 3.99 -18.43
C HIS A 63 -14.49 2.96 -17.72
N GLY A 64 -14.02 2.39 -16.61
CA GLY A 64 -14.76 1.40 -15.83
C GLY A 64 -14.92 0.05 -16.52
N LYS A 65 -14.11 -0.28 -17.53
CA LYS A 65 -14.17 -1.56 -18.26
C LYS A 65 -12.80 -2.21 -18.32
N ILE A 66 -12.76 -3.53 -18.10
CA ILE A 66 -11.55 -4.34 -18.27
C ILE A 66 -11.39 -4.63 -19.77
N VAL A 67 -10.20 -4.39 -20.31
CA VAL A 67 -9.86 -4.65 -21.72
C VAL A 67 -8.74 -5.67 -21.91
N HIS A 68 -8.09 -6.04 -20.80
CA HIS A 68 -7.06 -7.05 -20.73
C HIS A 68 -7.07 -7.61 -19.31
N PHE A 69 -7.16 -8.93 -19.16
CA PHE A 69 -6.97 -9.58 -17.87
C PHE A 69 -6.48 -11.00 -18.12
N GLU A 70 -5.20 -11.26 -17.86
CA GLU A 70 -4.55 -12.52 -18.20
C GLU A 70 -3.65 -13.01 -17.07
N ALA A 71 -3.60 -14.33 -16.90
CA ALA A 71 -2.65 -15.03 -16.04
C ALA A 71 -1.71 -15.89 -16.91
N SER A 72 -0.44 -15.98 -16.55
CA SER A 72 0.56 -16.73 -17.33
C SER A 72 1.64 -17.31 -16.41
N GLY A 73 2.17 -18.47 -16.78
CA GLY A 73 3.23 -19.15 -16.03
C GLY A 73 2.72 -19.97 -14.86
N LYS A 74 3.58 -20.19 -13.87
CA LYS A 74 3.34 -21.01 -12.68
C LYS A 74 3.14 -20.14 -11.44
N TYR A 75 2.45 -20.69 -10.45
CA TYR A 75 2.14 -20.03 -9.18
C TYR A 75 3.40 -19.73 -8.36
N GLY A 76 4.41 -20.59 -8.41
CA GLY A 76 5.68 -20.39 -7.72
C GLY A 76 6.80 -21.26 -8.29
N VAL A 77 8.05 -20.98 -7.90
CA VAL A 77 9.24 -21.67 -8.44
C VAL A 77 9.16 -23.18 -8.19
N ASP A 78 8.81 -23.57 -6.97
CA ASP A 78 8.64 -24.98 -6.57
C ASP A 78 7.17 -25.43 -6.60
N ASN A 79 6.30 -24.66 -7.26
CA ASN A 79 4.87 -24.93 -7.35
C ASN A 79 4.41 -24.92 -8.80
N GLU A 80 4.28 -26.12 -9.35
CA GLU A 80 3.88 -26.38 -10.74
C GLU A 80 2.42 -26.00 -11.06
N LYS A 81 1.61 -25.59 -10.07
CA LYS A 81 0.25 -25.09 -10.31
C LYS A 81 0.30 -23.93 -11.30
N ALA A 82 -0.55 -23.94 -12.32
CA ALA A 82 -0.71 -22.81 -13.22
C ALA A 82 -1.10 -21.53 -12.45
N MET A 83 -0.61 -20.38 -12.90
CA MET A 83 -1.01 -19.09 -12.34
C MET A 83 -2.51 -18.85 -12.55
N ASP A 84 -3.17 -18.31 -11.52
CA ASP A 84 -4.59 -17.94 -11.55
C ASP A 84 -4.75 -16.42 -11.44
N LYS A 85 -5.85 -15.88 -11.96
CA LYS A 85 -6.18 -14.46 -11.93
C LYS A 85 -6.48 -13.95 -10.52
N ASP A 86 -6.91 -14.83 -9.62
CA ASP A 86 -7.21 -14.55 -8.21
C ASP A 86 -6.07 -14.99 -7.26
N ALA A 87 -4.88 -15.29 -7.80
CA ALA A 87 -3.73 -15.70 -7.02
C ALA A 87 -3.34 -14.64 -5.97
N LEU A 88 -2.88 -15.12 -4.80
CA LEU A 88 -2.44 -14.25 -3.72
C LEU A 88 -0.97 -13.85 -3.91
N PHE A 89 -0.72 -12.55 -3.91
CA PHE A 89 0.63 -11.97 -3.98
C PHE A 89 0.97 -11.23 -2.69
N ARG A 90 2.24 -11.31 -2.27
CA ARG A 90 2.79 -10.36 -1.29
C ARG A 90 3.02 -9.04 -2.01
N ILE A 91 2.22 -8.04 -1.68
CA ILE A 91 2.21 -6.76 -2.43
C ILE A 91 3.19 -5.71 -1.87
N TYR A 92 3.87 -6.01 -0.75
CA TYR A 92 4.88 -5.15 -0.12
C TYR A 92 4.45 -3.67 -0.05
N SER A 93 5.25 -2.75 -0.57
CA SER A 93 4.99 -1.32 -0.53
C SER A 93 3.68 -0.89 -1.21
N MET A 94 3.04 -1.73 -2.03
CA MET A 94 1.69 -1.45 -2.55
C MET A 94 0.61 -1.44 -1.45
N THR A 95 0.95 -1.83 -0.22
CA THR A 95 0.08 -1.60 0.96
C THR A 95 -0.05 -0.11 1.30
N LYS A 96 0.94 0.73 0.98
CA LYS A 96 0.95 2.16 1.37
C LYS A 96 -0.27 2.95 0.88
N PRO A 97 -0.71 2.85 -0.40
CA PRO A 97 -1.96 3.48 -0.81
C PRO A 97 -3.19 3.03 -0.01
N VAL A 98 -3.27 1.76 0.40
CA VAL A 98 -4.38 1.26 1.25
C VAL A 98 -4.35 1.92 2.62
N THR A 99 -3.17 1.98 3.25
CA THR A 99 -2.96 2.69 4.52
C THR A 99 -3.29 4.17 4.41
N ASN A 100 -2.85 4.84 3.33
CA ASN A 100 -3.14 6.25 3.11
C ASN A 100 -4.64 6.52 2.90
N VAL A 101 -5.38 5.65 2.20
CA VAL A 101 -6.83 5.77 2.10
C VAL A 101 -7.49 5.64 3.47
N ALA A 102 -7.07 4.67 4.29
CA ALA A 102 -7.58 4.54 5.65
C ALA A 102 -7.30 5.79 6.50
N ALA A 103 -6.11 6.38 6.39
CA ALA A 103 -5.78 7.64 7.03
C ALA A 103 -6.63 8.81 6.51
N MET A 104 -6.85 8.89 5.18
CA MET A 104 -7.66 9.98 4.60
C MET A 104 -9.13 9.91 4.99
N ILE A 105 -9.68 8.72 5.28
CA ILE A 105 -11.03 8.59 5.86
C ILE A 105 -11.09 9.28 7.22
N LEU A 106 -10.10 9.04 8.10
CA LEU A 106 -10.01 9.70 9.40
C LEU A 106 -9.79 11.23 9.28
N TYR A 107 -9.04 11.67 8.27
CA TYR A 107 -8.89 13.09 7.94
C TYR A 107 -10.23 13.72 7.54
N GLU A 108 -11.02 13.06 6.69
CA GLU A 108 -12.37 13.52 6.29
C GLU A 108 -13.34 13.57 7.47
N ASP A 109 -13.19 12.67 8.44
CA ASP A 109 -13.94 12.67 9.71
C ASP A 109 -13.45 13.75 10.71
N GLY A 110 -12.32 14.40 10.43
CA GLY A 110 -11.76 15.48 11.25
C GLY A 110 -10.94 14.99 12.45
N GLU A 111 -10.53 13.72 12.48
CA GLU A 111 -9.76 13.11 13.58
C GLU A 111 -8.31 13.60 13.64
N PHE A 112 -7.76 14.10 12.52
CA PHE A 112 -6.49 14.82 12.44
C PHE A 112 -6.47 15.76 11.24
N GLN A 113 -5.50 16.68 11.19
CA GLN A 113 -5.18 17.52 10.04
C GLN A 113 -3.79 17.19 9.50
N LEU A 114 -3.58 17.36 8.19
CA LEU A 114 -2.32 17.00 7.53
C LEU A 114 -1.09 17.75 8.10
N ASN A 115 -1.29 18.96 8.62
CA ASN A 115 -0.25 19.77 9.24
C ASN A 115 -0.08 19.50 10.74
N ASP A 116 -0.85 18.57 11.33
CA ASP A 116 -0.67 18.21 12.73
C ASP A 116 0.69 17.51 12.94
N PRO A 117 1.41 17.84 14.03
CA PRO A 117 2.58 17.09 14.44
C PRO A 117 2.23 15.62 14.73
N VAL A 118 3.03 14.70 14.19
CA VAL A 118 2.89 13.25 14.44
C VAL A 118 2.95 12.93 15.94
N ALA A 119 3.77 13.67 16.68
CA ALA A 119 3.93 13.52 18.13
C ALA A 119 2.65 13.74 18.95
N GLN A 120 1.58 14.32 18.36
CA GLN A 120 0.28 14.38 19.01
C GLN A 120 -0.40 13.01 19.12
N PHE A 121 -0.11 12.11 18.17
CA PHE A 121 -0.71 10.77 18.08
C PHE A 121 0.28 9.67 18.48
N LEU A 122 1.57 9.88 18.24
CA LEU A 122 2.67 8.96 18.55
C LEU A 122 3.73 9.72 19.38
N PRO A 123 3.57 9.83 20.70
CA PRO A 123 4.46 10.63 21.57
C PRO A 123 5.95 10.25 21.47
N GLU A 124 6.26 9.04 21.02
CA GLU A 124 7.62 8.53 20.76
C GLU A 124 8.34 9.31 19.65
N PHE A 125 7.59 10.05 18.83
CA PHE A 125 8.12 10.96 17.82
C PHE A 125 8.47 12.35 18.39
N ALA A 126 8.22 12.61 19.68
CA ALA A 126 8.66 13.85 20.32
C ALA A 126 10.17 13.85 20.56
N GLY A 127 10.82 14.99 20.32
CA GLY A 127 12.27 15.17 20.58
C GLY A 127 13.19 14.37 19.64
N GLN A 128 12.69 13.98 18.47
CA GLN A 128 13.52 13.38 17.42
C GLN A 128 14.57 14.38 16.95
N THR A 129 15.79 13.90 16.75
CA THR A 129 16.91 14.68 16.21
C THR A 129 17.20 14.25 14.77
N ILE A 130 17.83 15.13 14.00
CA ILE A 130 18.26 14.85 12.64
C ILE A 130 19.78 14.74 12.59
N TRP A 131 20.29 13.82 11.77
CA TRP A 131 21.71 13.73 11.47
C TRP A 131 22.05 14.69 10.33
N LEU A 132 22.86 15.71 10.61
CA LEU A 132 23.29 16.71 9.65
C LEU A 132 24.79 16.94 9.79
N ASP A 133 25.54 16.76 8.69
CA ASP A 133 26.99 17.05 8.59
C ASP A 133 27.87 16.45 9.70
N GLY A 134 27.48 15.27 10.22
CA GLY A 134 28.26 14.55 11.23
C GLY A 134 27.80 14.77 12.68
N GLU A 135 26.74 15.56 12.89
CA GLU A 135 26.20 15.88 14.20
C GLU A 135 24.69 15.61 14.29
N LEU A 136 24.20 15.31 15.50
CA LEU A 136 22.78 15.28 15.80
C LEU A 136 22.32 16.70 16.15
N VAL A 137 21.34 17.21 15.42
CA VAL A 137 20.78 18.54 15.64
C VAL A 137 19.27 18.47 15.81
N GLU A 138 18.71 19.47 16.47
CA GLU A 138 17.26 19.63 16.58
C GLU A 138 16.65 20.00 15.22
N PRO A 139 15.50 19.45 14.85
CA PRO A 139 14.80 19.85 13.63
C PRO A 139 14.16 21.23 13.78
N ASP A 140 14.06 21.97 12.66
CA ASP A 140 13.42 23.30 12.63
C ASP A 140 11.93 23.27 12.97
N SER A 141 11.28 22.12 12.76
CA SER A 141 9.87 21.89 13.07
C SER A 141 9.58 20.41 13.34
N PRO A 142 8.55 20.08 14.14
CA PRO A 142 8.09 18.70 14.29
C PRO A 142 7.69 18.08 12.95
N ILE A 143 7.83 16.75 12.85
CA ILE A 143 7.35 15.98 11.70
C ILE A 143 5.82 16.09 11.64
N THR A 144 5.27 16.40 10.47
CA THR A 144 3.82 16.44 10.23
C THR A 144 3.28 15.14 9.64
N VAL A 145 1.96 14.92 9.76
CA VAL A 145 1.31 13.77 9.12
C VAL A 145 1.48 13.81 7.60
N GLU A 146 1.39 14.98 6.97
CA GLU A 146 1.65 15.16 5.54
C GLU A 146 3.02 14.62 5.15
N GLN A 147 4.07 14.98 5.90
CA GLN A 147 5.44 14.56 5.61
C GLN A 147 5.64 13.04 5.71
N LEU A 148 4.89 12.35 6.57
CA LEU A 148 4.86 10.88 6.57
C LEU A 148 4.25 10.35 5.27
N MET A 149 3.09 10.89 4.87
CA MET A 149 2.33 10.43 3.71
C MET A 149 3.04 10.71 2.38
N THR A 150 3.87 11.74 2.32
CA THR A 150 4.64 12.17 1.13
C THR A 150 6.10 11.71 1.14
N HIS A 151 6.53 10.96 2.16
CA HIS A 151 7.93 10.53 2.32
C HIS A 151 8.93 11.69 2.37
N THR A 152 8.57 12.78 3.06
CA THR A 152 9.43 13.96 3.28
C THR A 152 9.72 14.22 4.76
N ALA A 153 9.44 13.25 5.63
CA ALA A 153 9.72 13.29 7.07
C ALA A 153 11.20 13.03 7.43
N GLY A 154 12.04 12.69 6.46
CA GLY A 154 13.47 12.40 6.67
C GLY A 154 13.80 10.96 7.07
N PHE A 155 12.83 10.05 7.08
CA PHE A 155 13.06 8.64 7.39
C PHE A 155 13.78 7.87 6.28
N THR A 156 14.62 6.94 6.71
CA THR A 156 15.21 5.90 5.86
C THR A 156 14.68 4.51 6.23
N ASN A 157 15.32 3.44 5.76
CA ASN A 157 14.85 2.06 5.89
C ASN A 157 15.95 1.01 6.13
N GLY A 158 17.20 1.42 6.36
CA GLY A 158 18.32 0.51 6.66
C GLY A 158 18.99 -0.12 5.43
N TYR A 159 18.45 0.10 4.22
CA TYR A 159 18.91 -0.60 3.00
C TYR A 159 20.01 0.13 2.23
N SER A 160 20.34 1.39 2.55
CA SER A 160 21.15 2.23 1.64
C SER A 160 22.43 2.78 2.27
N GLY A 161 23.58 2.28 1.84
CA GLY A 161 24.88 2.91 2.07
C GLY A 161 25.36 2.94 3.53
N ASP A 162 26.50 3.61 3.70
CA ASP A 162 27.22 3.76 4.98
C ASP A 162 26.88 5.11 5.63
N HIS A 163 25.60 5.32 5.92
CA HIS A 163 25.14 6.48 6.68
C HIS A 163 24.86 6.08 8.14
N PRO A 164 25.24 6.89 9.15
CA PRO A 164 25.05 6.52 10.56
C PRO A 164 23.61 6.20 10.93
N VAL A 165 22.63 6.94 10.39
CA VAL A 165 21.20 6.63 10.60
C VAL A 165 20.81 5.29 9.99
N GLU A 166 21.38 4.88 8.86
CA GLU A 166 21.11 3.57 8.24
C GLU A 166 21.66 2.43 9.11
N GLU A 167 22.80 2.65 9.76
CA GLU A 167 23.37 1.71 10.74
C GLU A 167 22.44 1.53 11.93
N LEU A 168 21.89 2.63 12.48
CA LEU A 168 20.89 2.56 13.55
C LEU A 168 19.64 1.77 13.14
N TYR A 169 19.15 1.93 11.92
CA TYR A 169 18.00 1.13 11.41
C TYR A 169 18.33 -0.37 11.34
N ARG A 170 19.55 -0.72 10.92
CA ARG A 170 19.99 -2.13 10.85
C ARG A 170 20.20 -2.71 12.24
N ASP A 171 20.80 -1.96 13.16
CA ASP A 171 21.04 -2.39 14.54
C ASP A 171 19.73 -2.58 15.32
N ALA A 172 18.71 -1.78 14.99
CA ALA A 172 17.36 -1.93 15.52
C ALA A 172 16.64 -3.19 15.03
N LYS A 173 17.15 -3.87 13.98
CA LYS A 173 16.64 -5.17 13.48
C LYS A 173 15.13 -5.17 13.21
N LEU A 174 14.61 -4.06 12.69
CA LEU A 174 13.17 -3.84 12.50
C LEU A 174 12.51 -4.88 11.57
N ASP A 175 13.29 -5.50 10.70
CA ASP A 175 12.85 -6.53 9.75
C ASP A 175 12.86 -7.96 10.33
N GLU A 176 13.53 -8.17 11.47
CA GLU A 176 13.54 -9.44 12.20
C GLU A 176 12.38 -9.56 13.21
N SER A 177 11.71 -8.45 13.51
CA SER A 177 10.69 -8.39 14.55
C SER A 177 9.42 -9.11 14.18
N VAL A 178 8.88 -9.84 15.15
CA VAL A 178 7.74 -10.75 14.97
C VAL A 178 6.42 -9.98 14.99
N ASP A 179 6.34 -8.92 15.79
CA ASP A 179 5.20 -8.00 15.84
C ASP A 179 5.59 -6.61 16.34
N SER A 180 4.62 -5.68 16.34
CA SER A 180 4.83 -4.28 16.71
C SER A 180 5.06 -4.03 18.21
N ASN A 181 4.98 -5.05 19.06
CA ASN A 181 5.20 -4.95 20.52
C ASN A 181 6.60 -5.42 20.95
N GLU A 182 7.43 -5.93 20.04
CA GLU A 182 8.82 -6.30 20.34
C GLU A 182 9.76 -5.09 20.50
N PHE A 183 9.21 -3.87 20.43
CA PHE A 183 9.92 -2.59 20.57
C PHE A 183 9.30 -1.74 21.68
#